data_AF-A0A547PL02-F1
#
_entry.id   AF-A0A547PL02-F1
#
_cell.length_a   1.000
_cell.length_b   1.000
_cell.length_c   1.000
_cell.angle_alpha   90.00
_cell.angle_beta   90.00
_cell.angle_gamma   90.00
#
_symmetry.space_group_name_H-M   'P 1'
#
loop_
_entity.id
_entity.type
_entity.pdbx_description
1 polymer ?
#
loop_
_entity_poly.entity_id
_entity_poly.type
_entity_poly.pdbx_seq_one_letter_code
_entity_poly.pdbx_strand_id
1 'polypeptide(L)'
;PFTRRSGKWKGKEMIRGGRAALRSAIFMPALVAVRFNADLKRKYQALLDKGKPPKLAITAVMRKLILLANALLRDGRKWDERSA
;
A
#
# COMPACT_ATOMS: atom_id res chain seq x y z
N PRO A 1 -3.31 1.19 -15.46
CA PRO A 1 -4.56 0.99 -14.68
C PRO A 1 -5.64 1.89 -15.24
N PHE A 2 -6.88 1.39 -15.38
CA PHE A 2 -7.98 2.16 -15.98
C PHE A 2 -9.03 2.46 -14.93
N THR A 3 -9.35 3.74 -14.74
CA THR A 3 -10.38 4.18 -13.79
C THR A 3 -11.76 3.99 -14.42
N ARG A 4 -12.68 3.33 -13.71
CA ARG A 4 -14.07 3.14 -14.15
C ARG A 4 -14.88 4.41 -13.88
N ARG A 5 -14.78 5.40 -14.78
CA ARG A 5 -15.67 6.55 -14.83
C ARG A 5 -16.38 6.54 -16.18
N SER A 6 -17.72 6.50 -16.19
CA SER A 6 -18.49 7.05 -17.31
C SER A 6 -18.83 8.49 -16.91
N GLY A 7 -18.75 9.47 -17.82
CA GLY A 7 -18.80 10.90 -17.46
C GLY A 7 -19.98 11.35 -16.58
N LYS A 8 -21.06 10.57 -16.47
CA LYS A 8 -22.23 10.82 -15.60
C LYS A 8 -22.18 10.11 -14.23
N TRP A 9 -21.24 9.20 -13.99
CA TRP A 9 -21.16 8.39 -12.77
C TRP A 9 -20.42 9.12 -11.63
N LYS A 10 -21.12 9.38 -10.52
CA LYS A 10 -20.59 9.99 -9.27
C LYS A 10 -20.58 9.01 -8.08
N GLY A 11 -20.18 7.75 -8.32
CA GLY A 11 -20.02 6.74 -7.26
C GLY A 11 -18.56 6.55 -6.82
N LYS A 12 -18.31 5.56 -5.94
CA LYS A 12 -16.96 5.18 -5.51
C LYS A 12 -16.10 4.77 -6.71
N GLU A 13 -14.94 5.41 -6.86
CA GLU A 13 -14.01 5.11 -7.95
C GLU A 13 -13.44 3.70 -7.81
N MET A 14 -13.46 2.96 -8.92
CA MET A 14 -12.87 1.63 -9.02
C MET A 14 -11.85 1.63 -10.16
N ILE A 15 -10.78 0.84 -9.99
CA ILE A 15 -9.76 0.66 -11.02
C ILE A 15 -9.79 -0.78 -11.55
N ARG A 16 -9.56 -0.96 -12.85
CA ARG A 16 -9.33 -2.26 -13.49
C ARG A 16 -7.90 -2.35 -14.04
N GLY A 17 -7.38 -3.57 -14.13
CA GLY A 17 -6.05 -3.87 -14.67
C GLY A 17 -4.90 -3.60 -13.69
N GLY A 18 -3.72 -3.33 -14.24
CA GLY A 18 -2.48 -3.14 -13.49
C GLY A 18 -1.85 -4.46 -13.01
N ARG A 19 -0.99 -4.38 -12.00
CA ARG A 19 -0.20 -5.53 -11.48
C ARG A 19 -1.01 -6.36 -10.48
N ALA A 20 -2.00 -7.13 -10.97
CA ALA A 20 -2.90 -7.91 -10.13
C ALA A 20 -2.16 -8.98 -9.29
N ALA A 21 -1.26 -9.74 -9.93
CA ALA A 21 -0.44 -10.74 -9.25
C ALA A 21 0.36 -10.14 -8.09
N LEU A 22 1.00 -8.98 -8.30
CA LEU A 22 1.75 -8.29 -7.25
C LEU A 22 0.84 -7.84 -6.09
N ARG A 23 -0.35 -7.32 -6.39
CA ARG A 23 -1.30 -6.93 -5.33
C ARG A 23 -1.69 -8.13 -4.47
N SER A 24 -1.94 -9.28 -5.08
CA SER A 24 -2.25 -10.51 -4.32
C SER A 24 -1.05 -10.95 -3.48
N ALA A 25 0.16 -10.95 -4.06
CA ALA A 25 1.37 -11.39 -3.37
C ALA A 25 1.75 -10.49 -2.17
N ILE A 26 1.54 -9.18 -2.26
CA ILE A 26 1.94 -8.22 -1.21
C ILE A 26 0.91 -8.09 -0.08
N PHE A 27 -0.31 -8.60 -0.26
CA PHE A 27 -1.36 -8.46 0.76
C PHE A 27 -0.97 -9.11 2.09
N MET A 28 -0.48 -10.35 2.08
CA MET A 28 -0.06 -11.05 3.30
C MET A 28 1.17 -10.38 3.96
N PRO A 29 2.24 -10.01 3.23
CA PRO A 29 3.33 -9.20 3.76
C PRO A 29 2.87 -7.89 4.42
N ALA A 30 1.88 -7.19 3.84
CA ALA A 30 1.37 -5.96 4.43
C ALA A 30 0.68 -6.20 5.79
N LEU A 31 -0.05 -7.30 5.95
CA LEU A 31 -0.65 -7.67 7.24
C LEU A 31 0.41 -7.96 8.30
N VAL A 32 1.46 -8.70 7.94
CA VAL A 32 2.59 -8.98 8.84
C VAL A 32 3.30 -7.67 9.22
N ALA A 33 3.55 -6.80 8.24
CA ALA A 33 4.23 -5.54 8.48
C ALA A 33 3.45 -4.61 9.42
N VAL A 34 2.11 -4.56 9.33
CA VAL A 34 1.27 -3.80 10.27
C VAL A 34 1.36 -4.34 11.70
N ARG A 35 1.63 -5.64 11.89
CA ARG A 35 1.73 -6.25 13.22
C ARG A 35 3.09 -6.04 13.85
N PHE A 36 4.16 -6.24 13.09
CA PHE A 36 5.53 -6.34 13.62
C PHE A 36 6.41 -5.13 13.34
N ASN A 37 6.07 -4.28 12.36
CA ASN A 37 6.85 -3.08 12.05
C ASN A 37 6.15 -1.83 12.62
N ALA A 38 6.77 -1.18 13.61
CA ALA A 38 6.20 -0.05 14.33
C ALA A 38 5.86 1.15 13.41
N ASP A 39 6.68 1.43 12.40
CA ASP A 39 6.48 2.54 11.48
C ASP A 39 5.28 2.32 10.56
N LEU A 40 5.15 1.10 10.02
CA LEU A 40 4.03 0.73 9.18
C LEU A 40 2.74 0.57 9.99
N LYS A 41 2.82 0.10 11.23
CA LYS A 41 1.71 0.09 12.18
C LYS A 41 1.21 1.50 12.46
N ARG A 42 2.11 2.45 12.74
CA ARG A 42 1.77 3.87 12.96
C ARG A 42 1.05 4.47 11.74
N LYS A 43 1.54 4.16 10.52
CA LYS A 43 0.88 4.62 9.29
C LYS A 43 -0.52 4.03 9.11
N TYR A 44 -0.68 2.74 9.42
CA TYR A 44 -1.98 2.07 9.37
C TYR A 44 -2.96 2.67 10.37
N GLN A 45 -2.54 2.84 11.63
CA GLN A 45 -3.38 3.40 12.69
C GLN A 45 -3.79 4.84 12.36
N ALA A 46 -2.85 5.68 11.92
CA ALA A 46 -3.15 7.06 11.52
C ALA A 46 -4.17 7.17 10.37
N LEU A 47 -4.38 6.12 9.57
CA LEU A 47 -5.44 6.08 8.57
C LEU A 47 -6.78 5.64 9.17
N LEU A 48 -6.76 4.69 10.10
CA LEU A 48 -7.96 4.30 10.84
C LEU A 48 -8.51 5.45 11.68
N ASP A 49 -7.64 6.18 12.37
CA ASP A 49 -8.01 7.33 13.20
C ASP A 49 -8.65 8.46 12.35
N LYS A 50 -8.29 8.52 11.06
CA LYS A 50 -8.91 9.41 10.06
C LYS A 50 -10.21 8.86 9.46
N GLY A 51 -10.78 7.82 10.06
CA GLY A 51 -12.01 7.16 9.61
C GLY A 51 -11.87 6.39 8.30
N LYS A 52 -10.66 6.04 7.86
CA LYS A 52 -10.48 5.27 6.62
C LYS A 52 -10.80 3.80 6.87
N PRO A 53 -11.50 3.12 5.93
CA PRO A 53 -11.74 1.69 6.01
C PRO A 53 -10.43 0.89 6.17
N PRO A 54 -10.40 -0.16 7.01
CA PRO A 54 -9.19 -0.97 7.24
C PRO A 54 -8.53 -1.49 5.97
N LYS A 55 -9.33 -1.92 4.98
CA LYS A 55 -8.83 -2.40 3.69
C LYS A 55 -8.09 -1.32 2.89
N LEU A 56 -8.52 -0.05 2.99
CA LEU A 56 -7.81 1.08 2.38
C LEU A 56 -6.50 1.37 3.11
N ALA A 57 -6.48 1.26 4.44
CA ALA A 57 -5.27 1.41 5.22
C ALA A 57 -4.23 0.32 4.87
N ILE A 58 -4.64 -0.94 4.74
CA ILE A 58 -3.77 -2.03 4.25
C ILE A 58 -3.24 -1.71 2.85
N THR A 59 -4.09 -1.21 1.94
CA THR A 59 -3.67 -0.85 0.59
C THR A 59 -2.60 0.25 0.59
N ALA A 60 -2.67 1.20 1.52
CA ALA A 60 -1.64 2.23 1.70
C ALA A 60 -0.31 1.64 2.18
N VAL A 61 -0.35 0.67 3.10
CA VAL A 61 0.84 -0.06 3.56
C VAL A 61 1.47 -0.87 2.41
N MET A 62 0.66 -1.57 1.63
CA MET A 62 1.13 -2.29 0.43
C MET A 62 1.87 -1.34 -0.53
N ARG A 63 1.34 -0.14 -0.77
CA ARG A 63 2.00 0.87 -1.60
C ARG A 63 3.34 1.31 -1.02
N LYS A 64 3.44 1.49 0.30
CA LYS A 64 4.69 1.86 0.99
C LYS A 64 5.75 0.77 0.84
N LEU A 65 5.37 -0.50 0.95
CA LEU A 65 6.27 -1.65 0.73
C LEU A 65 6.80 -1.69 -0.70
N ILE A 66 5.93 -1.49 -1.71
CA ILE A 66 6.35 -1.46 -3.12
C ILE A 66 7.33 -0.32 -3.39
N LEU A 67 7.06 0.88 -2.84
CA LEU A 67 7.96 2.02 -2.99
C LEU A 67 9.32 1.76 -2.36
N LEU A 68 9.34 1.14 -1.17
CA LEU A 68 10.58 0.75 -0.50
C LEU A 68 11.38 -0.27 -1.32
N ALA A 69 10.73 -1.33 -1.80
CA ALA A 69 11.39 -2.33 -2.63
C ALA A 69 11.95 -1.71 -3.92
N ASN A 70 11.18 -0.85 -4.59
CA ASN A 70 11.64 -0.18 -5.80
C ASN A 70 12.83 0.77 -5.53
N ALA A 71 12.82 1.50 -4.40
CA ALA A 71 13.92 2.37 -4.03
C ALA A 71 15.21 1.57 -3.78
N LEU A 72 15.12 0.47 -3.03
CA LEU A 72 16.26 -0.41 -2.77
C LEU A 72 16.85 -1.01 -4.04
N LEU A 73 15.99 -1.47 -4.96
CA LEU A 73 16.43 -2.02 -6.25
C LEU A 73 17.07 -0.95 -7.14
N ARG A 74 16.50 0.25 -7.18
CA ARG A 74 17.06 1.38 -7.95
C ARG A 74 18.43 1.78 -7.41
N ASP A 75 18.59 1.83 -6.10
CA ASP A 75 19.80 2.28 -5.44
C ASP A 75 20.82 1.13 -5.24
N GLY A 76 20.50 -0.09 -5.69
CA GLY A 76 21.38 -1.27 -5.60
C GLY A 76 21.73 -1.69 -4.17
N ARG A 77 20.94 -1.28 -3.17
CA ARG A 77 21.27 -1.43 -1.74
C ARG A 77 20.29 -2.33 -1.01
N LYS A 78 20.77 -2.95 0.07
CA LYS A 78 19.92 -3.70 1.00
C LYS A 78 19.17 -2.73 1.93
N TRP A 79 18.05 -3.20 2.46
CA TRP A 79 17.31 -2.48 3.48
C TRP A 79 18.16 -2.36 4.76
N ASP A 80 18.11 -1.19 5.38
CA ASP A 80 18.73 -0.91 6.68
C ASP A 80 17.73 -0.12 7.52
N GLU A 81 17.62 -0.49 8.80
CA GLU A 81 16.68 0.07 9.77
C GLU A 81 16.98 1.55 10.08
N ARG A 82 18.25 1.95 9.99
CA ARG A 82 18.71 3.32 10.31
C ARG A 82 18.73 4.28 9.13
N SER A 83 18.15 3.90 7.99
CA SER A 83 18.00 4.80 6.84
C SER A 83 16.93 5.88 7.13
N ALA A 84 17.24 6.83 8.00
CA ALA A 84 16.45 8.04 8.28
C ALA A 84 17.00 9.21 7.47
#